data_AF-A0A850NHF9-F1
#
_entry.id   AF-A0A850NHF9-F1
#
_cell.length_a   1.000
_cell.length_b   1.000
_cell.length_c   1.000
_cell.angle_alpha   90.00
_cell.angle_beta   90.00
_cell.angle_gamma   90.00
#
_symmetry.space_group_name_H-M   'P 1'
#
loop_
_entity.id
_entity.type
_entity.pdbx_description
1 polymer ?
#
loop_
_entity_poly.entity_id
_entity_poly.type
_entity_poly.pdbx_seq_one_letter_code
_entity_poly.pdbx_strand_id
1 'polypeptide(L)'
;MDAQISHEISMFYGWWQLSVCLFAFLSLMSIWYHIGKRQHDYGPVWLALSVLCWAFSGLIEIIFNNSSVYSHYKDGLTSILSLTNSLFILMALPWFKYLPAPLTPLIKSKLWPLIIGIPFAFALFPTLFKIFLVREAYVINELDVVYALLTLIFLGFVLWESFIKRRLLLLGWLALITILVTLMAQIYKLMDNNINLLLFSAIFKTSLIMLFFALALSWVKELTETLIPDPFQLKIKFIKKDQKPSTMANSVSLIGFPGDKDRIIQLTPALYRLFKEFAQRKKGMTDDWLEIKPKNFDVTKDYDISDHNELKRLLEAILNGLFGKKNWTKDKHYEPLKATLFEMSENRERKIRLRIPKENIYIDY
;
A
#
# COMPACT_ATOMS: atom_id res chain seq x y z
N MET A 1 13.18 -20.56 -43.22
CA MET A 1 13.45 -20.97 -41.84
C MET A 1 13.25 -19.81 -40.88
N ASP A 2 13.85 -18.64 -41.15
CA ASP A 2 13.74 -17.45 -40.27
C ASP A 2 12.32 -16.88 -40.12
N ALA A 3 11.52 -16.85 -41.20
CA ALA A 3 10.14 -16.37 -41.13
C ALA A 3 9.24 -17.27 -40.25
N GLN A 4 9.44 -18.58 -40.31
CA GLN A 4 8.68 -19.54 -39.52
C GLN A 4 9.06 -19.47 -38.04
N ILE A 5 10.35 -19.34 -37.74
CA ILE A 5 10.86 -19.12 -36.37
C ILE A 5 10.30 -17.81 -35.80
N SER A 6 10.28 -16.73 -36.59
CA SER A 6 9.73 -15.44 -36.14
C SER A 6 8.22 -15.50 -35.83
N HIS A 7 7.47 -16.29 -36.60
CA HIS A 7 6.03 -16.49 -36.40
C HIS A 7 5.74 -17.30 -35.13
N GLU A 8 6.50 -18.38 -34.90
CA GLU A 8 6.41 -19.20 -33.70
C GLU A 8 6.75 -18.39 -32.43
N ILE A 9 7.77 -17.51 -32.50
CA ILE A 9 8.14 -16.62 -31.39
C ILE A 9 7.03 -15.60 -31.11
N SER A 10 6.42 -14.99 -32.14
CA SER A 10 5.30 -14.06 -31.96
C SER A 10 4.06 -14.76 -31.35
N MET A 11 3.70 -15.95 -31.83
CA MET A 11 2.62 -16.76 -31.23
C MET A 11 2.90 -17.05 -29.76
N PHE A 12 4.10 -17.53 -29.45
CA PHE A 12 4.49 -17.87 -28.09
C PHE A 12 4.41 -16.65 -27.17
N TYR A 13 4.94 -15.51 -27.62
CA TYR A 13 4.88 -14.25 -26.89
C TYR A 13 3.42 -13.81 -26.65
N GLY A 14 2.54 -13.92 -27.64
CA GLY A 14 1.12 -13.60 -27.49
C GLY A 14 0.43 -14.46 -26.42
N TRP A 15 0.65 -15.78 -26.45
CA TRP A 15 0.11 -16.71 -25.45
C TRP A 15 0.66 -16.49 -24.05
N TRP A 16 1.97 -16.25 -23.94
CA TRP A 16 2.61 -15.90 -22.69
C TRP A 16 2.02 -14.60 -22.12
N GLN A 17 1.90 -13.56 -22.95
CA GLN A 17 1.41 -12.26 -22.54
C GLN A 17 -0.05 -12.36 -22.06
N LEU A 18 -0.91 -13.05 -22.81
CA LEU A 18 -2.30 -13.27 -22.43
C LEU A 18 -2.40 -14.02 -21.09
N SER A 19 -1.69 -15.14 -20.95
CA SER A 19 -1.80 -16.03 -19.79
C SER A 19 -1.26 -15.37 -18.51
N VAL A 20 -0.06 -14.81 -18.57
CA VAL A 20 0.60 -14.19 -17.41
C VAL A 20 -0.14 -12.93 -16.97
N CYS A 21 -0.55 -12.07 -17.92
CA CYS A 21 -1.24 -10.84 -17.57
C CYS A 21 -2.65 -11.10 -17.05
N LEU A 22 -3.38 -12.08 -17.58
CA LEU A 22 -4.71 -12.44 -17.07
C LEU A 22 -4.62 -13.01 -15.65
N PHE A 23 -3.63 -13.87 -15.38
CA PHE A 23 -3.37 -14.36 -14.03
C PHE A 23 -3.04 -13.22 -13.06
N ALA A 24 -2.17 -12.30 -13.48
CA ALA A 24 -1.77 -11.16 -12.68
C ALA A 24 -2.94 -10.20 -12.40
N PHE A 25 -3.80 -9.95 -13.39
CA PHE A 25 -5.03 -9.17 -13.24
C PHE A 25 -5.95 -9.78 -12.17
N LEU A 26 -6.28 -11.08 -12.30
CA LEU A 26 -7.16 -11.76 -11.34
C LEU A 26 -6.59 -11.75 -9.92
N SER A 27 -5.28 -11.94 -9.79
CA SER A 27 -4.59 -11.94 -8.50
C SER A 27 -4.59 -10.56 -7.84
N LEU A 28 -4.31 -9.48 -8.58
CA LEU A 28 -4.39 -8.11 -8.05
C LEU A 28 -5.82 -7.73 -7.67
N MET A 29 -6.81 -8.11 -8.48
CA MET A 29 -8.23 -7.92 -8.18
C MET A 29 -8.66 -8.68 -6.93
N SER A 30 -8.13 -9.89 -6.71
CA SER A 30 -8.39 -10.67 -5.50
C SER A 30 -7.86 -9.97 -4.24
N ILE A 31 -6.63 -9.44 -4.29
CA ILE A 31 -6.05 -8.64 -3.18
C ILE A 31 -6.93 -7.43 -2.85
N TRP A 32 -7.39 -6.72 -3.89
CA TRP A 32 -8.30 -5.60 -3.70
C TRP A 32 -9.65 -6.03 -3.10
N TYR A 33 -10.25 -7.11 -3.62
CA TYR A 33 -11.56 -7.58 -3.18
C TYR A 33 -11.57 -7.94 -1.69
N HIS A 34 -10.53 -8.64 -1.22
CA HIS A 34 -10.46 -9.08 0.18
C HIS A 34 -9.98 -8.00 1.14
N ILE A 35 -9.01 -7.16 0.75
CA ILE A 35 -8.34 -6.22 1.67
C ILE A 35 -8.62 -4.77 1.26
N GLY A 36 -8.42 -4.42 -0.02
CA GLY A 36 -8.54 -3.06 -0.54
C GLY A 36 -9.94 -2.44 -0.42
N LYS A 37 -10.99 -3.23 -0.66
CA LYS A 37 -12.40 -2.78 -0.64
C LYS A 37 -12.79 -2.15 0.70
N ARG A 38 -12.34 -2.72 1.82
CA ARG A 38 -12.65 -2.20 3.17
C ARG A 38 -11.93 -0.89 3.48
N GLN A 39 -10.78 -0.67 2.87
CA GLN A 39 -9.94 0.52 3.08
C GLN A 39 -10.19 1.62 2.03
N HIS A 40 -11.15 1.40 1.10
CA HIS A 40 -11.43 2.30 -0.03
C HIS A 40 -10.19 2.65 -0.86
N ASP A 41 -9.23 1.71 -0.97
CA ASP A 41 -8.00 1.89 -1.74
C ASP A 41 -8.19 1.29 -3.14
N TYR A 42 -8.26 2.15 -4.17
CA TYR A 42 -8.46 1.72 -5.56
C TYR A 42 -7.14 1.64 -6.35
N GLY A 43 -5.98 1.92 -5.73
CA GLY A 43 -4.68 1.82 -6.39
C GLY A 43 -4.44 0.47 -7.07
N PRO A 44 -4.64 -0.67 -6.37
CA PRO A 44 -4.48 -2.00 -6.97
C PRO A 44 -5.44 -2.28 -8.14
N VAL A 45 -6.63 -1.67 -8.15
CA VAL A 45 -7.61 -1.82 -9.24
C VAL A 45 -7.08 -1.19 -10.53
N TRP A 46 -6.56 0.04 -10.44
CA TRP A 46 -5.98 0.72 -11.59
C TRP A 46 -4.76 -0.02 -12.13
N LEU A 47 -3.90 -0.55 -11.27
CA LEU A 47 -2.78 -1.41 -11.68
C LEU A 47 -3.27 -2.71 -12.33
N ALA A 48 -4.32 -3.34 -11.81
CA ALA A 48 -4.90 -4.54 -12.41
C ALA A 48 -5.45 -4.24 -13.81
N LEU A 49 -6.21 -3.16 -13.98
CA LEU A 49 -6.74 -2.73 -15.28
C LEU A 49 -5.62 -2.42 -16.29
N SER A 50 -4.52 -1.83 -15.83
CA SER A 50 -3.31 -1.66 -16.65
C SER A 50 -2.81 -3.01 -17.18
N VAL A 51 -2.62 -4.01 -16.31
CA VAL A 51 -2.17 -5.35 -16.71
C VAL A 51 -3.19 -6.05 -17.62
N LEU A 52 -4.49 -5.80 -17.45
CA LEU A 52 -5.53 -6.32 -18.34
C LEU A 52 -5.38 -5.81 -19.78
N CYS A 53 -4.98 -4.54 -19.97
CA CYS A 53 -4.68 -4.02 -21.31
C CYS A 53 -3.55 -4.82 -21.99
N TRP A 54 -2.55 -5.27 -21.23
CA TRP A 54 -1.52 -6.16 -21.78
C TRP A 54 -2.09 -7.54 -22.12
N ALA A 55 -2.99 -8.10 -21.33
CA ALA A 55 -3.64 -9.37 -21.70
C ALA A 55 -4.36 -9.25 -23.05
N PHE A 56 -5.14 -8.18 -23.27
CA PHE A 56 -5.80 -7.94 -24.55
C PHE A 56 -4.83 -7.69 -25.70
N SER A 57 -3.69 -7.04 -25.45
CA SER A 57 -2.65 -6.87 -26.47
C SER A 57 -2.03 -8.22 -26.87
N GLY A 58 -1.90 -9.17 -25.93
CA GLY A 58 -1.49 -10.55 -26.25
C GLY A 58 -2.52 -11.29 -27.09
N LEU A 59 -3.81 -11.08 -26.82
CA LEU A 59 -4.89 -11.66 -27.61
C LEU A 59 -4.89 -11.16 -29.07
N ILE A 60 -4.65 -9.86 -29.27
CA ILE A 60 -4.52 -9.27 -30.62
C ILE A 60 -3.33 -9.89 -31.36
N GLU A 61 -2.19 -10.07 -30.68
CA GLU A 61 -1.01 -10.71 -31.28
C GLU A 61 -1.36 -12.12 -31.82
N ILE A 62 -2.10 -12.92 -31.05
CA ILE A 62 -2.52 -14.28 -31.43
C ILE A 62 -3.48 -14.26 -32.62
N ILE A 63 -4.53 -13.42 -32.56
CA ILE A 63 -5.60 -13.39 -33.58
C ILE A 63 -5.04 -12.92 -34.93
N PHE A 64 -4.20 -11.89 -34.92
CA PHE A 64 -3.72 -11.26 -36.15
C PHE A 64 -2.40 -11.85 -36.67
N ASN A 65 -1.80 -12.84 -35.99
CA ASN A 65 -0.51 -13.39 -36.41
C ASN A 65 -0.52 -14.04 -37.81
N ASN A 66 -1.67 -14.60 -38.21
CA ASN A 66 -1.81 -15.28 -39.51
C ASN A 66 -2.28 -14.37 -40.65
N SER A 67 -2.59 -13.10 -40.38
CA SER A 67 -3.24 -12.22 -41.36
C SER A 67 -2.41 -10.97 -41.64
N SER A 68 -1.58 -11.02 -42.69
CA SER A 68 -0.84 -9.85 -43.19
C SER A 68 -1.74 -8.72 -43.70
N VAL A 69 -2.99 -9.04 -44.07
CA VAL A 69 -4.00 -8.11 -44.59
C VAL A 69 -4.51 -7.11 -43.53
N TYR A 70 -4.33 -7.40 -42.24
CA TYR A 70 -4.83 -6.57 -41.14
C TYR A 70 -3.73 -5.99 -40.25
N SER A 71 -2.50 -5.85 -40.77
CA SER A 71 -1.35 -5.29 -40.04
C SER A 71 -1.64 -3.91 -39.44
N HIS A 72 -2.32 -3.03 -40.19
CA HIS A 72 -2.68 -1.69 -39.71
C HIS A 72 -3.63 -1.71 -38.50
N TYR A 73 -4.55 -2.67 -38.46
CA TYR A 73 -5.46 -2.85 -37.32
C TYR A 73 -4.73 -3.41 -36.11
N LYS A 74 -3.82 -4.37 -36.33
CA LYS A 74 -2.95 -4.93 -35.29
C LYS A 74 -2.13 -3.83 -34.60
N ASP A 75 -1.45 -3.00 -35.38
CA ASP A 75 -0.59 -1.93 -34.86
C ASP A 75 -1.43 -0.87 -34.12
N GLY A 76 -2.52 -0.40 -34.74
CA GLY A 76 -3.39 0.61 -34.15
C GLY A 76 -4.01 0.17 -32.81
N LEU A 77 -4.58 -1.05 -32.75
CA LEU A 77 -5.16 -1.58 -31.52
C LEU A 77 -4.09 -1.81 -30.43
N THR A 78 -2.90 -2.26 -30.83
CA THR A 78 -1.78 -2.46 -29.90
C THR A 78 -1.30 -1.14 -29.30
N SER A 79 -1.19 -0.08 -30.11
CA SER A 79 -0.85 1.27 -29.62
C SER A 79 -1.93 1.84 -28.70
N ILE A 80 -3.22 1.66 -29.02
CA ILE A 80 -4.34 2.11 -28.15
C ILE A 80 -4.30 1.43 -26.79
N LEU A 81 -4.07 0.10 -26.77
CA LEU A 81 -3.95 -0.65 -25.52
C LEU A 81 -2.71 -0.25 -24.72
N SER A 82 -1.60 0.07 -25.39
CA SER A 82 -0.38 0.58 -24.75
C SER A 82 -0.60 1.96 -24.10
N LEU A 83 -1.28 2.87 -24.80
CA LEU A 83 -1.66 4.19 -24.26
C LEU A 83 -2.59 4.04 -23.05
N THR A 84 -3.61 3.18 -23.17
CA THR A 84 -4.58 2.92 -22.11
C THR A 84 -3.92 2.27 -20.89
N ASN A 85 -2.98 1.34 -21.11
CA ASN A 85 -2.16 0.74 -20.06
C ASN A 85 -1.40 1.81 -19.26
N SER A 86 -0.72 2.72 -19.95
CA SER A 86 0.04 3.82 -19.34
C SER A 86 -0.86 4.79 -18.56
N LEU A 87 -2.04 5.11 -19.11
CA LEU A 87 -3.05 5.93 -18.44
C LEU A 87 -3.50 5.30 -17.12
N PHE A 88 -3.78 4.00 -17.11
CA PHE A 88 -4.19 3.30 -15.89
C PHE A 88 -3.09 3.27 -14.82
N ILE A 89 -1.82 3.14 -15.21
CA ILE A 89 -0.69 3.28 -14.26
C ILE A 89 -0.68 4.68 -13.64
N LEU A 90 -0.82 5.73 -14.46
CA LEU A 90 -0.85 7.11 -13.98
C LEU A 90 -2.07 7.43 -13.09
N MET A 91 -3.22 6.83 -13.39
CA MET A 91 -4.43 6.91 -12.55
C MET A 91 -4.28 6.20 -11.21
N ALA A 92 -3.37 5.22 -11.11
CA ALA A 92 -3.07 4.55 -9.85
C ALA A 92 -2.26 5.45 -8.90
N LEU A 93 -1.41 6.35 -9.42
CA LEU A 93 -0.45 7.12 -8.60
C LEU A 93 -1.05 7.93 -7.44
N PRO A 94 -2.20 8.62 -7.57
CA PRO A 94 -2.80 9.36 -6.46
C PRO A 94 -3.15 8.51 -5.23
N TRP A 95 -3.35 7.20 -5.42
CA TRP A 95 -3.67 6.25 -4.37
C TRP A 95 -2.45 5.84 -3.54
N PHE A 96 -1.23 6.14 -4.00
CA PHE A 96 -0.01 5.78 -3.30
C PHE A 96 0.14 6.64 -2.03
N LYS A 97 0.31 5.97 -0.88
CA LYS A 97 0.52 6.63 0.42
C LYS A 97 1.79 7.49 0.44
N TYR A 98 2.86 6.99 -0.17
CA TYR A 98 4.19 7.57 -0.14
C TYR A 98 4.54 8.12 -1.52
N LEU A 99 4.50 9.44 -1.66
CA LEU A 99 4.85 10.16 -2.89
C LEU A 99 6.13 10.98 -2.66
N PRO A 100 6.93 11.22 -3.71
CA PRO A 100 8.04 12.17 -3.65
C PRO A 100 7.51 13.58 -3.37
N ALA A 101 8.20 14.31 -2.49
CA ALA A 101 7.84 15.68 -2.10
C ALA A 101 7.56 16.62 -3.31
N PRO A 102 8.36 16.64 -4.39
CA PRO A 102 8.10 17.52 -5.53
C PRO A 102 6.85 17.15 -6.35
N LEU A 103 6.50 15.86 -6.45
CA LEU A 103 5.36 15.42 -7.27
C LEU A 103 4.05 15.30 -6.47
N THR A 104 4.14 15.26 -5.13
CA THR A 104 2.98 15.16 -4.24
C THR A 104 1.89 16.21 -4.52
N PRO A 105 2.19 17.52 -4.62
CA PRO A 105 1.15 18.53 -4.88
C PRO A 105 0.52 18.38 -6.27
N LEU A 106 1.28 17.91 -7.26
CA LEU A 106 0.80 17.71 -8.62
C LEU A 106 -0.15 16.50 -8.71
N ILE A 107 0.29 15.35 -8.19
CA ILE A 107 -0.43 14.07 -8.30
C ILE A 107 -1.70 14.06 -7.44
N LYS A 108 -1.69 14.70 -6.27
CA LYS A 108 -2.89 14.78 -5.40
C LYS A 108 -3.85 15.91 -5.78
N SER A 109 -3.51 16.72 -6.79
CA SER A 109 -4.40 17.79 -7.24
C SER A 109 -5.66 17.20 -7.89
N LYS A 110 -6.79 17.91 -7.79
CA LYS A 110 -8.01 17.57 -8.55
C LYS A 110 -7.80 17.66 -10.07
N LEU A 111 -6.75 18.34 -10.51
CA LEU A 111 -6.36 18.50 -11.91
C LEU A 111 -5.55 17.32 -12.44
N TRP A 112 -5.10 16.38 -11.59
CA TRP A 112 -4.27 15.26 -12.04
C TRP A 112 -4.89 14.46 -13.20
N PRO A 113 -6.18 14.06 -13.18
CA PRO A 113 -6.80 13.37 -14.31
C PRO A 113 -6.79 14.20 -15.60
N LEU A 114 -6.84 15.53 -15.50
CA LEU A 114 -6.74 16.43 -16.65
C LEU A 114 -5.31 16.51 -17.20
N ILE A 115 -4.32 16.60 -16.30
CA ILE A 115 -2.89 16.68 -16.65
C ILE A 115 -2.43 15.46 -17.43
N ILE A 116 -2.89 14.26 -17.05
CA ILE A 116 -2.56 13.02 -17.76
C ILE A 116 -3.52 12.75 -18.92
N GLY A 117 -4.78 13.19 -18.80
CA GLY A 117 -5.83 12.98 -19.80
C GLY A 117 -5.63 13.78 -21.08
N ILE A 118 -5.13 15.02 -20.99
CA ILE A 118 -4.87 15.85 -22.20
C ILE A 118 -3.78 15.23 -23.08
N PRO A 119 -2.57 14.88 -22.58
CA PRO A 119 -1.56 14.18 -23.38
C PRO A 119 -2.06 12.83 -23.90
N PHE A 120 -2.84 12.10 -23.10
CA PHE A 120 -3.46 10.85 -23.54
C PHE A 120 -4.42 11.07 -24.73
N ALA A 121 -5.33 12.04 -24.64
CA ALA A 121 -6.26 12.37 -25.72
C ALA A 121 -5.52 12.83 -26.98
N PHE A 122 -4.44 13.62 -26.80
CA PHE A 122 -3.58 14.05 -27.89
C PHE A 122 -2.85 12.90 -28.58
N ALA A 123 -2.44 11.86 -27.84
CA ALA A 123 -1.85 10.65 -28.43
C ALA A 123 -2.91 9.69 -29.01
N LEU A 124 -4.11 9.65 -28.43
CA LEU A 124 -5.20 8.78 -28.85
C LEU A 124 -5.86 9.23 -30.16
N PHE A 125 -6.01 10.54 -30.35
CA PHE A 125 -6.70 11.06 -31.53
C PHE A 125 -6.01 10.69 -32.86
N PRO A 126 -4.68 10.88 -33.03
CA PRO A 126 -3.95 10.46 -34.23
C PRO A 126 -3.93 8.94 -34.43
N THR A 127 -3.85 8.16 -33.34
CA THR A 127 -3.87 6.68 -33.41
C THR A 127 -5.22 6.17 -33.91
N LEU A 128 -6.33 6.71 -33.42
CA LEU A 128 -7.68 6.37 -33.90
C LEU A 128 -7.87 6.78 -35.36
N PHE A 129 -7.48 8.00 -35.74
CA PHE A 129 -7.65 8.51 -37.09
C PHE A 129 -6.97 7.62 -38.15
N LYS A 130 -5.82 7.00 -37.82
CA LYS A 130 -5.10 6.08 -38.70
C LYS A 130 -5.85 4.78 -38.98
N ILE A 131 -6.48 4.20 -37.95
CA ILE A 131 -7.26 2.96 -38.09
C ILE A 131 -8.40 3.18 -39.10
N PHE A 132 -8.99 4.38 -39.12
CA PHE A 132 -10.11 4.70 -40.01
C PHE A 132 -9.71 5.21 -41.41
N LEU A 133 -8.58 5.91 -41.57
CA LEU A 133 -8.22 6.55 -42.86
C LEU A 133 -7.13 5.84 -43.69
N VAL A 134 -6.61 4.69 -43.26
CA VAL A 134 -5.64 3.88 -44.04
C VAL A 134 -4.51 4.74 -44.63
N ARG A 135 -3.84 5.54 -43.79
CA ARG A 135 -2.61 6.24 -44.18
C ARG A 135 -1.45 5.80 -43.31
N GLU A 136 -0.36 5.41 -43.94
CA GLU A 136 0.90 5.07 -43.29
C GLU A 136 1.59 6.33 -42.75
N ALA A 137 1.08 6.85 -41.62
CA ALA A 137 1.82 7.82 -40.84
C ALA A 137 2.75 7.07 -39.86
N TYR A 138 4.06 7.22 -40.07
CA TYR A 138 5.15 6.68 -39.24
C TYR A 138 5.13 7.26 -37.80
N VAL A 139 4.60 8.48 -37.65
CA VAL A 139 4.56 9.31 -36.42
C VAL A 139 3.79 8.69 -35.22
N ILE A 140 3.13 7.54 -35.41
CA ILE A 140 2.11 7.02 -34.48
C ILE A 140 2.69 6.10 -33.41
N ASN A 141 3.70 5.29 -33.76
CA ASN A 141 4.50 4.53 -32.79
C ASN A 141 5.47 5.42 -32.00
N GLU A 142 5.55 6.72 -32.32
CA GLU A 142 6.37 7.66 -31.55
C GLU A 142 5.57 8.23 -30.38
N LEU A 143 4.28 8.57 -30.59
CA LEU A 143 3.43 9.15 -29.56
C LEU A 143 3.11 8.17 -28.42
N ASP A 144 2.94 6.87 -28.70
CA ASP A 144 2.74 5.86 -27.66
C ASP A 144 4.00 5.69 -26.80
N VAL A 145 5.18 5.69 -27.42
CA VAL A 145 6.48 5.62 -26.75
C VAL A 145 6.70 6.85 -25.88
N VAL A 146 6.43 8.06 -26.38
CA VAL A 146 6.59 9.30 -25.60
C VAL A 146 5.71 9.29 -24.34
N TYR A 147 4.46 8.85 -24.46
CA TYR A 147 3.56 8.77 -23.32
C TYR A 147 3.98 7.66 -22.32
N ALA A 148 4.49 6.53 -22.81
CA ALA A 148 5.05 5.48 -21.99
C ALA A 148 6.33 5.93 -21.25
N LEU A 149 7.22 6.67 -21.91
CA LEU A 149 8.42 7.26 -21.30
C LEU A 149 8.05 8.21 -20.16
N LEU A 150 7.07 9.11 -20.37
CA LEU A 150 6.56 9.99 -19.34
C LEU A 150 6.03 9.18 -18.14
N THR A 151 5.26 8.13 -18.41
CA THR A 151 4.71 7.24 -17.38
C THR A 151 5.81 6.56 -16.56
N LEU A 152 6.86 6.06 -17.21
CA LEU A 152 7.99 5.39 -16.56
C LEU A 152 8.75 6.32 -15.62
N ILE A 153 8.94 7.60 -15.99
CA ILE A 153 9.59 8.59 -15.13
C ILE A 153 8.79 8.78 -13.84
N PHE A 154 7.49 9.06 -13.95
CA PHE A 154 6.63 9.22 -12.77
C PHE A 154 6.62 7.95 -11.91
N LEU A 155 6.46 6.79 -12.54
CA LEU A 155 6.42 5.51 -11.86
C LEU A 155 7.71 5.24 -11.10
N GLY A 156 8.89 5.56 -11.67
CA GLY A 156 10.17 5.32 -11.01
C GLY A 156 10.39 6.12 -9.76
N PHE A 157 10.08 7.42 -9.79
CA PHE A 157 10.16 8.24 -8.59
C PHE A 157 9.17 7.77 -7.51
N VAL A 158 7.95 7.39 -7.89
CA VAL A 158 6.93 6.95 -6.94
C VAL A 158 7.27 5.58 -6.33
N LEU A 159 7.71 4.61 -7.12
CA LEU A 159 8.09 3.29 -6.62
C LEU A 159 9.31 3.37 -5.70
N TRP A 160 10.33 4.14 -6.08
CA TRP A 160 11.51 4.37 -5.24
C TRP A 160 11.14 4.91 -3.85
N GLU A 161 10.42 6.03 -3.81
CA GLU A 161 9.98 6.64 -2.56
C GLU A 161 9.08 5.72 -1.75
N SER A 162 8.19 4.98 -2.42
CA SER A 162 7.30 4.02 -1.79
C SER A 162 8.06 2.89 -1.10
N PHE A 163 9.03 2.27 -1.78
CA PHE A 163 9.77 1.16 -1.20
C PHE A 163 10.73 1.60 -0.09
N ILE A 164 11.40 2.76 -0.23
CA ILE A 164 12.30 3.27 0.81
C ILE A 164 11.55 3.62 2.08
N LYS A 165 10.42 4.34 1.98
CA LYS A 165 9.61 4.69 3.15
C LYS A 165 9.02 3.46 3.84
N ARG A 166 8.81 2.37 3.11
CA ARG A 166 8.41 1.05 3.62
C ARG A 166 9.57 0.18 4.14
N ARG A 167 10.80 0.71 4.15
CA ARG A 167 12.05 0.02 4.57
C ARG A 167 12.42 -1.19 3.71
N LEU A 168 12.00 -1.21 2.45
CA LEU A 168 12.28 -2.27 1.48
C LEU A 168 13.34 -1.80 0.46
N LEU A 169 14.56 -1.57 0.94
CA LEU A 169 15.66 -0.97 0.15
C LEU A 169 16.01 -1.77 -1.11
N LEU A 170 16.09 -3.09 -1.02
CA LEU A 170 16.40 -3.96 -2.17
C LEU A 170 15.34 -3.85 -3.27
N LEU A 171 14.05 -3.81 -2.90
CA LEU A 171 12.96 -3.65 -3.86
C LEU A 171 12.99 -2.26 -4.51
N GLY A 172 13.37 -1.22 -3.77
CA GLY A 172 13.58 0.12 -4.31
C GLY A 172 14.64 0.13 -5.42
N TRP A 173 15.79 -0.48 -5.19
CA TRP A 173 16.84 -0.60 -6.21
C TRP A 173 16.41 -1.45 -7.40
N LEU A 174 15.73 -2.58 -7.16
CA LEU A 174 15.18 -3.40 -8.24
C LEU A 174 14.16 -2.65 -9.09
N ALA A 175 13.33 -1.80 -8.48
CA ALA A 175 12.38 -0.97 -9.21
C ALA A 175 13.11 0.02 -10.14
N LEU A 176 14.16 0.67 -9.63
CA LEU A 176 14.96 1.61 -10.42
C LEU A 176 15.67 0.92 -11.59
N ILE A 177 16.29 -0.25 -11.35
CA ILE A 177 16.93 -1.04 -12.39
C ILE A 177 15.92 -1.48 -13.45
N THR A 178 14.76 -2.00 -13.02
CA THR A 178 13.69 -2.41 -13.92
C THR A 178 13.28 -1.23 -14.81
N ILE A 179 13.06 -0.06 -14.22
CA ILE A 179 12.63 1.12 -14.99
C ILE A 179 13.72 1.58 -15.96
N LEU A 180 14.99 1.55 -15.57
CA LEU A 180 16.10 1.92 -16.45
C LEU A 180 16.21 0.98 -17.67
N VAL A 181 16.11 -0.34 -17.45
CA VAL A 181 16.09 -1.32 -18.54
C VAL A 181 14.92 -1.06 -19.50
N THR A 182 13.81 -0.56 -18.98
CA THR A 182 12.60 -0.36 -19.77
C THR A 182 12.62 0.93 -20.55
N LEU A 183 13.24 1.96 -20.00
CA LEU A 183 13.60 3.16 -20.76
C LEU A 183 14.51 2.78 -21.92
N MET A 184 15.52 1.93 -21.70
CA MET A 184 16.37 1.43 -22.78
C MET A 184 15.57 0.68 -23.85
N ALA A 185 14.66 -0.21 -23.46
CA ALA A 185 13.81 -0.93 -24.42
C ALA A 185 12.91 0.01 -25.25
N GLN A 186 12.35 1.06 -24.62
CA GLN A 186 11.54 2.05 -25.33
C GLN A 186 12.39 2.91 -26.29
N ILE A 187 13.64 3.23 -25.93
CA ILE A 187 14.58 3.91 -26.82
C ILE A 187 14.93 3.00 -28.01
N TYR A 188 15.18 1.71 -27.78
CA TYR A 188 15.42 0.75 -28.87
C TYR A 188 14.23 0.62 -29.82
N LYS A 189 12.99 0.73 -29.32
CA LYS A 189 11.77 0.76 -30.15
C LYS A 189 11.77 1.94 -31.13
N LEU A 190 12.36 3.08 -30.75
CA LEU A 190 12.51 4.25 -31.64
C LEU A 190 13.63 4.07 -32.69
N MET A 191 14.57 3.15 -32.45
CA MET A 191 15.72 2.89 -33.32
C MET A 191 15.50 1.73 -34.32
N ASP A 192 14.27 1.20 -34.42
CA ASP A 192 13.79 0.22 -35.41
C ASP A 192 14.57 -1.12 -35.47
N ASN A 193 15.12 -1.58 -34.33
CA ASN A 193 15.91 -2.81 -34.26
C ASN A 193 15.06 -4.00 -33.74
N ASN A 194 14.55 -4.83 -34.66
CA ASN A 194 13.41 -5.73 -34.42
C ASN A 194 13.72 -7.04 -33.64
N ILE A 195 14.93 -7.60 -33.71
CA ILE A 195 15.14 -9.00 -33.32
C ILE A 195 15.24 -9.23 -31.79
N ASN A 196 15.37 -8.19 -30.97
CA ASN A 196 15.41 -8.33 -29.51
C ASN A 196 14.21 -7.70 -28.77
N LEU A 197 13.30 -7.03 -29.47
CA LEU A 197 12.27 -6.20 -28.84
C LEU A 197 11.23 -7.00 -28.06
N LEU A 198 10.81 -8.16 -28.59
CA LEU A 198 9.79 -9.01 -27.96
C LEU A 198 10.29 -9.62 -26.64
N LEU A 199 11.53 -10.12 -26.62
CA LEU A 199 12.12 -10.72 -25.43
C LEU A 199 12.34 -9.68 -24.33
N PHE A 200 12.85 -8.49 -24.68
CA PHE A 200 13.00 -7.38 -23.74
C PHE A 200 11.65 -6.90 -23.20
N SER A 201 10.63 -6.81 -24.06
CA SER A 201 9.26 -6.49 -23.65
C SER A 201 8.70 -7.54 -22.69
N ALA A 202 9.00 -8.82 -22.92
CA ALA A 202 8.55 -9.89 -22.04
C ALA A 202 9.17 -9.78 -20.64
N ILE A 203 10.50 -9.65 -20.57
CA ILE A 203 11.26 -9.47 -19.33
C ILE A 203 10.79 -8.23 -18.57
N PHE A 204 10.49 -7.14 -19.29
CA PHE A 204 9.95 -5.93 -18.69
C PHE A 204 8.60 -6.19 -18.03
N LYS A 205 7.62 -6.67 -18.79
CA LYS A 205 6.24 -6.80 -18.30
C LYS A 205 6.19 -7.70 -17.07
N THR A 206 6.94 -8.80 -17.06
CA THR A 206 7.05 -9.64 -15.85
C THR A 206 7.70 -8.92 -14.69
N SER A 207 8.82 -8.23 -14.91
CA SER A 207 9.49 -7.47 -13.85
C SER A 207 8.59 -6.38 -13.26
N LEU A 208 7.86 -5.66 -14.10
CA LEU A 208 6.91 -4.63 -13.65
C LEU A 208 5.73 -5.24 -12.88
N ILE A 209 5.15 -6.34 -13.38
CA ILE A 209 4.09 -7.08 -12.67
C ILE A 209 4.57 -7.52 -11.29
N MET A 210 5.78 -8.06 -11.19
CA MET A 210 6.37 -8.46 -9.92
C MET A 210 6.54 -7.27 -8.97
N LEU A 211 6.92 -6.10 -9.46
CA LEU A 211 6.99 -4.87 -8.65
C LEU A 211 5.61 -4.43 -8.16
N PHE A 212 4.56 -4.54 -8.99
CA PHE A 212 3.19 -4.24 -8.57
C PHE A 212 2.71 -5.18 -7.47
N PHE A 213 3.00 -6.48 -7.57
CA PHE A 213 2.71 -7.42 -6.48
C PHE A 213 3.51 -7.12 -5.23
N ALA A 214 4.80 -6.83 -5.37
CA ALA A 214 5.66 -6.50 -4.25
C ALA A 214 5.17 -5.24 -3.52
N LEU A 215 4.69 -4.24 -4.28
CA LEU A 215 4.04 -3.06 -3.72
C LEU A 215 2.75 -3.43 -2.99
N ALA A 216 1.84 -4.18 -3.62
CA ALA A 216 0.57 -4.60 -3.02
C ALA A 216 0.80 -5.40 -1.72
N LEU A 217 1.72 -6.35 -1.73
CA LEU A 217 2.08 -7.16 -0.56
C LEU A 217 2.78 -6.32 0.53
N SER A 218 3.63 -5.35 0.15
CA SER A 218 4.24 -4.44 1.12
C SER A 218 3.20 -3.56 1.82
N TRP A 219 2.11 -3.22 1.13
CA TRP A 219 0.98 -2.52 1.71
C TRP A 219 0.16 -3.43 2.62
N VAL A 220 -0.11 -4.68 2.22
CA VAL A 220 -0.77 -5.66 3.10
C VAL A 220 0.04 -5.85 4.38
N LYS A 221 1.37 -5.99 4.28
CA LYS A 221 2.28 -6.09 5.42
C LYS A 221 2.18 -4.88 6.35
N GLU A 222 2.21 -3.66 5.80
CA GLU A 222 2.08 -2.44 6.61
C GLU A 222 0.71 -2.38 7.30
N LEU A 223 -0.35 -2.84 6.63
CA LEU A 223 -1.70 -2.90 7.20
C LEU A 223 -1.78 -3.90 8.34
N THR A 224 -1.15 -5.07 8.22
CA THR A 224 -1.13 -6.07 9.30
C THR A 224 -0.27 -5.61 10.48
N GLU A 225 0.88 -4.99 10.24
CA GLU A 225 1.75 -4.45 11.31
C GLU A 225 1.14 -3.28 12.09
N THR A 226 0.14 -2.59 11.49
CA THR A 226 -0.63 -1.50 12.12
C THR A 226 -1.92 -1.98 12.77
N LEU A 227 -2.30 -3.25 12.60
CA LEU A 227 -3.51 -3.81 13.19
C LEU A 227 -3.31 -4.01 14.70
N ILE A 228 -4.21 -3.43 15.48
CA ILE A 228 -4.24 -3.61 16.93
C ILE A 228 -4.89 -4.97 17.23
N PRO A 229 -4.23 -5.84 18.01
CA PRO A 229 -4.73 -7.18 18.29
C PRO A 229 -5.99 -7.15 19.14
N ASP A 230 -6.72 -8.27 19.14
CA ASP A 230 -7.90 -8.42 20.00
C ASP A 230 -7.51 -8.44 21.50
N PRO A 231 -8.43 -8.05 22.42
CA PRO A 231 -8.15 -7.97 23.85
C PRO A 231 -7.59 -9.26 24.45
N PHE A 232 -7.99 -10.42 23.92
CA PHE A 232 -7.56 -11.74 24.38
C PHE A 232 -6.16 -12.14 23.90
N GLN A 233 -5.65 -11.51 22.84
CA GLN A 233 -4.32 -11.76 22.29
C GLN A 233 -3.27 -10.81 22.89
N LEU A 234 -3.70 -9.65 23.40
CA LEU A 234 -2.81 -8.68 24.03
C LEU A 234 -2.39 -9.15 25.43
N LYS A 235 -1.08 -9.20 25.67
CA LYS A 235 -0.47 -9.41 26.98
C LYS A 235 0.32 -8.18 27.40
N ILE A 236 0.18 -7.77 28.66
CA ILE A 236 0.87 -6.62 29.23
C ILE A 236 1.88 -7.12 30.26
N LYS A 237 3.16 -6.72 30.12
CA LYS A 237 4.19 -6.97 31.13
C LYS A 237 4.82 -5.66 31.60
N PHE A 238 4.76 -5.41 32.90
CA PHE A 238 5.41 -4.26 33.53
C PHE A 238 6.86 -4.61 33.92
N ILE A 239 7.85 -3.85 33.45
CA ILE A 239 9.28 -4.16 33.65
C ILE A 239 9.84 -3.39 34.86
N LYS A 240 10.60 -4.08 35.74
CA LYS A 240 11.24 -3.50 36.94
C LYS A 240 12.59 -2.84 36.64
N LYS A 241 12.96 -1.89 37.51
CA LYS A 241 14.19 -1.07 37.47
C LYS A 241 15.51 -1.86 37.56
N ASP A 242 15.48 -3.08 38.09
CA ASP A 242 16.70 -3.74 38.59
C ASP A 242 17.52 -4.52 37.54
N GLN A 243 17.07 -4.59 36.27
CA GLN A 243 17.75 -5.45 35.29
C GLN A 243 18.39 -4.75 34.08
N LYS A 244 18.16 -3.45 33.81
CA LYS A 244 18.74 -2.72 32.64
C LYS A 244 18.88 -1.22 32.91
N PRO A 245 19.78 -0.49 32.19
CA PRO A 245 20.28 0.84 32.57
C PRO A 245 19.18 1.90 32.78
N SER A 246 19.54 2.95 33.52
CA SER A 246 18.71 4.03 34.08
C SER A 246 17.68 4.70 33.15
N THR A 247 17.75 4.46 31.83
CA THR A 247 16.83 4.94 30.80
C THR A 247 15.55 4.11 30.64
N MET A 248 15.41 2.94 31.28
CA MET A 248 14.21 2.08 31.19
C MET A 248 13.24 2.16 32.39
N ALA A 249 13.45 3.11 33.31
CA ALA A 249 12.55 3.33 34.43
C ALA A 249 11.15 3.71 33.88
N ASN A 250 10.14 2.86 34.11
CA ASN A 250 8.75 2.99 33.63
C ASN A 250 8.47 2.47 32.21
N SER A 251 9.07 1.34 31.84
CA SER A 251 8.74 0.66 30.58
C SER A 251 7.68 -0.43 30.75
N VAL A 252 6.78 -0.52 29.77
CA VAL A 252 5.75 -1.57 29.68
C VAL A 252 5.97 -2.32 28.36
N SER A 253 6.06 -3.64 28.41
CA SER A 253 6.07 -4.48 27.21
C SER A 253 4.65 -4.87 26.85
N LEU A 254 4.26 -4.58 25.61
CA LEU A 254 3.01 -5.03 25.01
C LEU A 254 3.32 -6.16 24.03
N ILE A 255 2.79 -7.34 24.33
CA ILE A 255 3.01 -8.59 23.58
C ILE A 255 1.67 -8.97 22.92
N GLY A 256 1.72 -9.57 21.73
CA GLY A 256 0.53 -9.96 20.96
C GLY A 256 0.28 -9.12 19.71
N PHE A 257 1.14 -8.14 19.42
CA PHE A 257 1.15 -7.50 18.10
C PHE A 257 1.70 -8.49 17.04
N PRO A 258 1.18 -8.46 15.80
CA PRO A 258 1.71 -9.26 14.71
C PRO A 258 3.17 -8.87 14.40
N GLY A 259 4.03 -9.89 14.27
CA GLY A 259 5.48 -9.77 14.18
C GLY A 259 6.11 -9.93 15.56
N ASP A 260 6.83 -11.04 15.77
CA ASP A 260 7.38 -11.60 17.03
C ASP A 260 8.34 -10.70 17.85
N LYS A 261 8.07 -9.40 17.96
CA LYS A 261 8.86 -8.46 18.75
C LYS A 261 7.97 -7.81 19.80
N ASP A 262 8.27 -8.11 21.05
CA ASP A 262 7.82 -7.39 22.22
C ASP A 262 7.96 -5.87 21.99
N ARG A 263 6.83 -5.14 22.03
CA ARG A 263 6.85 -3.69 21.86
C ARG A 263 6.99 -3.04 23.23
N ILE A 264 8.19 -2.57 23.53
CA ILE A 264 8.48 -1.86 24.79
C ILE A 264 8.14 -0.38 24.61
N ILE A 265 7.18 0.10 25.40
CA ILE A 265 6.79 1.50 25.48
C ILE A 265 7.33 2.14 26.76
N GLN A 266 7.82 3.37 26.66
CA GLN A 266 8.23 4.18 27.82
C GLN A 266 7.13 5.16 28.16
N LEU A 267 6.63 5.11 29.40
CA LEU A 267 5.58 5.99 29.89
C LEU A 267 6.16 6.99 30.91
N THR A 268 5.57 8.18 31.01
CA THR A 268 5.88 9.09 32.11
C THR A 268 5.49 8.47 33.45
N PRO A 269 6.14 8.81 34.57
CA PRO A 269 5.86 8.21 35.88
C PRO A 269 4.38 8.21 36.29
N ALA A 270 3.66 9.31 36.02
CA ALA A 270 2.23 9.44 36.31
C ALA A 270 1.37 8.45 35.49
N LEU A 271 1.59 8.39 34.17
CA LEU A 271 0.88 7.47 33.28
C LEU A 271 1.21 5.99 33.55
N TYR A 272 2.45 5.70 33.94
CA TYR A 272 2.85 4.34 34.33
C TYR A 272 2.13 3.89 35.61
N ARG A 273 2.01 4.78 36.61
CA ARG A 273 1.26 4.51 37.85
C ARG A 273 -0.21 4.26 37.55
N LEU A 274 -0.84 5.12 36.75
CA LEU A 274 -2.23 4.96 36.31
C LEU A 274 -2.43 3.60 35.61
N PHE A 275 -1.58 3.27 34.64
CA PHE A 275 -1.72 2.01 33.90
C PHE A 275 -1.48 0.77 34.78
N LYS A 276 -0.56 0.87 35.74
CA LYS A 276 -0.31 -0.17 36.74
C LYS A 276 -1.52 -0.35 37.68
N GLU A 277 -2.19 0.73 38.07
CA GLU A 277 -3.39 0.69 38.92
C GLU A 277 -4.55 -0.03 38.22
N PHE A 278 -4.80 0.28 36.94
CA PHE A 278 -5.70 -0.47 36.08
C PHE A 278 -5.39 -1.98 36.08
N ALA A 279 -4.11 -2.34 35.94
CA ALA A 279 -3.67 -3.74 35.92
C ALA A 279 -3.81 -4.43 37.29
N GLN A 280 -3.47 -3.74 38.38
CA GLN A 280 -3.57 -4.26 39.75
C GLN A 280 -5.02 -4.50 40.15
N ARG A 281 -5.93 -3.57 39.84
CA ARG A 281 -7.36 -3.71 40.17
C ARG A 281 -8.01 -4.85 39.40
N LYS A 282 -7.62 -5.05 38.14
CA LYS A 282 -8.04 -6.20 37.33
C LYS A 282 -7.56 -7.53 37.93
N LYS A 283 -6.34 -7.59 38.48
CA LYS A 283 -5.81 -8.80 39.13
C LYS A 283 -6.38 -9.07 40.53
N GLY A 284 -6.53 -8.04 41.36
CA GLY A 284 -6.67 -8.19 42.81
C GLY A 284 -8.08 -8.00 43.39
N MET A 285 -9.01 -7.35 42.70
CA MET A 285 -10.31 -6.97 43.29
C MET A 285 -11.52 -7.58 42.58
N THR A 286 -12.63 -7.68 43.32
CA THR A 286 -13.97 -8.09 42.83
C THR A 286 -14.67 -6.98 42.05
N ASP A 287 -14.39 -5.70 42.32
CA ASP A 287 -14.83 -4.55 41.52
C ASP A 287 -13.66 -4.07 40.64
N ASP A 288 -13.68 -4.43 39.35
CA ASP A 288 -12.63 -4.15 38.37
C ASP A 288 -12.75 -2.76 37.73
N TRP A 289 -13.71 -1.95 38.17
CA TRP A 289 -13.99 -0.63 37.64
C TRP A 289 -13.25 0.47 38.40
N LEU A 290 -12.68 1.42 37.65
CA LEU A 290 -12.10 2.67 38.12
C LEU A 290 -13.04 3.84 37.78
N GLU A 291 -13.20 4.79 38.71
CA GLU A 291 -14.13 5.91 38.56
C GLU A 291 -13.43 7.22 38.21
N ILE A 292 -13.91 7.92 37.17
CA ILE A 292 -13.38 9.22 36.75
C ILE A 292 -14.00 10.34 37.57
N LYS A 293 -13.14 11.24 38.09
CA LYS A 293 -13.56 12.44 38.83
C LYS A 293 -14.52 13.33 38.00
N PRO A 294 -15.73 13.64 38.53
CA PRO A 294 -16.67 14.60 37.96
C PRO A 294 -16.11 16.03 37.92
N LYS A 295 -16.64 16.86 37.02
CA LYS A 295 -16.45 18.33 37.08
C LYS A 295 -17.10 18.96 38.33
N ASN A 296 -18.23 18.41 38.78
CA ASN A 296 -18.88 18.75 40.05
C ASN A 296 -18.53 17.67 41.08
N PHE A 297 -17.42 17.83 41.78
CA PHE A 297 -16.89 16.81 42.67
C PHE A 297 -17.37 17.00 44.10
N ASP A 298 -17.68 15.89 44.76
CA ASP A 298 -17.81 15.82 46.21
C ASP A 298 -16.41 15.77 46.82
N VAL A 299 -16.08 16.66 47.75
CA VAL A 299 -14.73 16.81 48.31
C VAL A 299 -14.32 15.58 49.15
N THR A 300 -15.30 14.80 49.58
CA THR A 300 -15.15 13.65 50.49
C THR A 300 -14.87 12.34 49.79
N LYS A 301 -15.06 12.23 48.47
CA LYS A 301 -14.85 10.99 47.71
C LYS A 301 -13.49 11.02 47.02
N ASP A 302 -12.66 10.01 47.32
CA ASP A 302 -11.41 9.79 46.59
C ASP A 302 -11.73 9.13 45.23
N TYR A 303 -11.20 9.70 44.15
CA TYR A 303 -11.46 9.24 42.78
C TYR A 303 -10.18 8.64 42.22
N ASP A 304 -10.29 7.45 41.62
CA ASP A 304 -9.11 6.74 41.11
C ASP A 304 -8.47 7.44 39.88
N ILE A 305 -9.24 8.25 39.13
CA ILE A 305 -8.74 9.01 37.96
C ILE A 305 -9.06 10.50 38.17
N SER A 306 -8.02 11.33 38.09
CA SER A 306 -8.12 12.75 38.49
C SER A 306 -8.73 13.65 37.42
N ASP A 307 -8.52 13.33 36.13
CA ASP A 307 -9.07 14.07 34.98
C ASP A 307 -9.44 13.10 33.85
N HIS A 308 -10.55 13.39 33.16
CA HIS A 308 -10.96 12.70 31.93
C HIS A 308 -9.88 12.71 30.84
N ASN A 309 -9.00 13.71 30.84
CA ASN A 309 -7.88 13.79 29.90
C ASN A 309 -6.74 12.80 30.21
N GLU A 310 -6.65 12.22 31.41
CA GLU A 310 -5.57 11.29 31.75
C GLU A 310 -5.64 10.01 30.91
N LEU A 311 -6.84 9.48 30.67
CA LEU A 311 -7.04 8.34 29.78
C LEU A 311 -6.63 8.67 28.34
N LYS A 312 -6.98 9.86 27.87
CA LYS A 312 -6.60 10.34 26.54
C LYS A 312 -5.07 10.44 26.42
N ARG A 313 -4.40 11.04 27.41
CA ARG A 313 -2.93 11.15 27.45
C ARG A 313 -2.26 9.79 27.54
N LEU A 314 -2.82 8.84 28.28
CA LEU A 314 -2.34 7.46 28.36
C LEU A 314 -2.40 6.77 27.00
N LEU A 315 -3.55 6.82 26.33
CA LEU A 315 -3.73 6.24 25.00
C LEU A 315 -2.78 6.87 23.97
N GLU A 316 -2.65 8.20 23.97
CA GLU A 316 -1.72 8.90 23.10
C GLU A 316 -0.26 8.52 23.38
N ALA A 317 0.13 8.37 24.65
CA ALA A 317 1.48 7.94 25.03
C ALA A 317 1.77 6.51 24.59
N ILE A 318 0.81 5.59 24.76
CA ILE A 318 0.92 4.20 24.26
C ILE A 318 1.06 4.20 22.74
N LEU A 319 0.21 4.92 22.01
CA LEU A 319 0.28 5.02 20.54
C LEU A 319 1.59 5.65 20.06
N ASN A 320 2.06 6.71 20.72
CA ASN A 320 3.35 7.32 20.43
C ASN A 320 4.50 6.34 20.67
N GLY A 321 4.43 5.51 21.72
CA GLY A 321 5.42 4.46 21.98
C GLY A 321 5.35 3.31 20.98
N LEU A 322 4.16 2.94 20.51
CA LEU A 322 3.95 1.80 19.60
C LEU A 322 4.26 2.11 18.14
N PHE A 323 3.92 3.32 17.67
CA PHE A 323 3.97 3.70 16.26
C PHE A 323 4.89 4.90 15.99
N GLY A 324 5.24 5.67 17.02
CA GLY A 324 5.96 6.94 16.89
C GLY A 324 5.03 8.16 16.77
N LYS A 325 5.52 9.32 17.19
CA LYS A 325 4.77 10.58 17.15
C LYS A 325 4.41 10.94 15.70
N LYS A 326 3.13 11.27 15.44
CA LYS A 326 2.53 11.57 14.11
C LYS A 326 2.35 10.37 13.15
N ASN A 327 2.64 9.14 13.58
CA ASN A 327 2.48 7.95 12.73
C ASN A 327 1.18 7.19 12.98
N TRP A 328 0.31 7.69 13.85
CA TRP A 328 -0.99 7.12 14.15
C TRP A 328 -2.10 8.12 13.85
N THR A 329 -3.29 7.61 13.59
CA THR A 329 -4.51 8.39 13.32
C THR A 329 -5.63 7.98 14.25
N LYS A 330 -6.60 8.88 14.46
CA LYS A 330 -7.70 8.63 15.39
C LYS A 330 -8.51 7.38 14.99
N ASP A 331 -8.92 7.32 13.72
CA ASP A 331 -9.83 6.28 13.24
C ASP A 331 -9.16 4.90 13.15
N LYS A 332 -7.89 4.84 12.74
CA LYS A 332 -7.18 3.56 12.52
C LYS A 332 -6.49 3.01 13.77
N HIS A 333 -6.17 3.87 14.74
CA HIS A 333 -5.35 3.45 15.88
C HIS A 333 -5.95 3.84 17.23
N TYR A 334 -6.42 5.07 17.38
CA TYR A 334 -6.92 5.54 18.68
C TYR A 334 -8.21 4.84 19.11
N GLU A 335 -9.24 4.85 18.26
CA GLU A 335 -10.52 4.21 18.60
C GLU A 335 -10.38 2.68 18.75
N PRO A 336 -9.67 1.96 17.85
CA PRO A 336 -9.43 0.54 18.04
C PRO A 336 -8.63 0.23 19.31
N LEU A 337 -7.58 0.99 19.63
CA LEU A 337 -6.79 0.76 20.85
C LEU A 337 -7.63 1.01 22.10
N LYS A 338 -8.44 2.07 22.09
CA LYS A 338 -9.37 2.37 23.18
C LYS A 338 -10.35 1.22 23.38
N ALA A 339 -10.96 0.72 22.31
CA ALA A 339 -11.91 -0.39 22.36
C ALA A 339 -11.28 -1.74 22.76
N THR A 340 -9.99 -1.94 22.43
CA THR A 340 -9.23 -3.14 22.81
C THR A 340 -8.78 -3.10 24.27
N LEU A 341 -8.24 -1.97 24.74
CA LEU A 341 -7.69 -1.85 26.09
C LEU A 341 -8.78 -1.64 27.14
N PHE A 342 -9.78 -0.82 26.84
CA PHE A 342 -10.73 -0.30 27.81
C PHE A 342 -12.18 -0.64 27.46
N GLU A 343 -12.96 -0.86 28.49
CA GLU A 343 -14.42 -1.01 28.42
C GLU A 343 -15.05 0.09 29.29
N MET A 344 -16.04 0.79 28.74
CA MET A 344 -16.82 1.81 29.45
C MET A 344 -18.17 1.21 29.85
N SER A 345 -18.65 1.51 31.05
CA SER A 345 -19.93 0.98 31.54
C SER A 345 -21.12 1.65 30.84
N GLU A 346 -22.05 0.86 30.29
CA GLU A 346 -23.29 1.35 29.67
C GLU A 346 -24.23 2.03 30.67
N ASN A 347 -24.25 1.56 31.93
CA ASN A 347 -25.15 2.05 32.97
C ASN A 347 -24.52 3.12 33.89
N ARG A 348 -23.21 3.35 33.79
CA ARG A 348 -22.47 4.29 34.65
C ARG A 348 -21.44 5.03 33.82
N GLU A 349 -21.82 6.22 33.33
CA GLU A 349 -21.10 7.06 32.36
C GLU A 349 -19.62 7.41 32.68
N ARG A 350 -19.08 6.97 33.82
CA ARG A 350 -17.76 7.37 34.34
C ARG A 350 -16.93 6.22 34.92
N LYS A 351 -17.37 4.98 34.78
CA LYS A 351 -16.59 3.80 35.17
C LYS A 351 -15.88 3.19 33.97
N ILE A 352 -14.58 2.96 34.11
CA ILE A 352 -13.73 2.36 33.07
C ILE A 352 -12.96 1.18 33.66
N ARG A 353 -12.83 0.10 32.90
CA ARG A 353 -12.01 -1.05 33.27
C ARG A 353 -11.11 -1.50 32.12
N LEU A 354 -10.08 -2.29 32.45
CA LEU A 354 -9.33 -3.02 31.43
C LEU A 354 -10.18 -4.17 30.88
N ARG A 355 -10.22 -4.26 29.55
CA ARG A 355 -10.89 -5.34 28.82
C ARG A 355 -10.02 -6.60 28.71
N ILE A 356 -8.72 -6.47 28.93
CA ILE A 356 -7.74 -7.56 28.81
C ILE A 356 -7.98 -8.62 29.92
N PRO A 357 -7.90 -9.93 29.59
CA PRO A 357 -8.03 -11.00 30.57
C PRO A 357 -6.98 -10.93 31.68
N LYS A 358 -7.32 -11.42 32.88
CA LYS A 358 -6.44 -11.37 34.06
C LYS A 358 -5.15 -12.18 33.84
N GLU A 359 -5.26 -13.26 33.08
CA GLU A 359 -4.21 -14.21 32.73
C GLU A 359 -3.12 -13.58 31.84
N ASN A 360 -3.49 -12.54 31.09
CA ASN A 360 -2.62 -11.85 30.15
C ASN A 360 -1.89 -10.65 30.75
N ILE A 361 -2.10 -10.38 32.05
CA ILE A 361 -1.46 -9.27 32.75
C ILE A 361 -0.31 -9.85 33.59
N TYR A 362 0.89 -9.31 33.45
CA TYR A 362 2.08 -9.69 34.21
C TYR A 362 2.62 -8.46 34.94
N ILE A 363 2.53 -8.50 36.27
CA ILE A 363 3.01 -7.45 37.16
C ILE A 363 4.10 -8.12 37.97
N ASP A 364 5.36 -7.81 37.66
CA ASP A 364 6.48 -8.27 38.48
C ASP A 364 6.44 -7.50 39.81
N TYR A 365 6.35 -8.23 40.93
CA TYR A 365 6.27 -7.66 42.28
C TYR A 365 7.64 -7.16 42.79
#